data_AF-A0A6G3BL09-F1
#
_entry.id   AF-A0A6G3BL09-F1
#
_cell.length_a   1.000
_cell.length_b   1.000
_cell.length_c   1.000
_cell.angle_alpha   90.00
_cell.angle_beta   90.00
_cell.angle_gamma   90.00
#
_symmetry.space_group_name_H-M   'P 1'
#
loop_
_entity.id
_entity.type
_entity.pdbx_description
1 polymer ?
#
loop_
_entity_poly.entity_id
_entity_poly.type
_entity_poly.pdbx_seq_one_letter_code
_entity_poly.pdbx_strand_id
1 'polypeptide(L)' 'MTYPRTPRSRIPAAAAAIIAAVIEDNPNAGADTVARLAVLELSREGWHWHLGHSVLCAAPRPEPPPGCLAALPSVPSSTS' A
#
# COMPACT_ATOMS: atom_id res chain seq x y z
N MET A 1 27.68 -1.94 21.06
CA MET A 1 26.20 -1.87 20.98
C MET A 1 25.78 -2.44 19.64
N THR A 2 25.33 -3.68 19.63
CA THR A 2 25.00 -4.43 18.42
C THR A 2 23.49 -4.36 18.24
N TYR A 3 23.02 -3.57 17.28
CA TYR A 3 21.59 -3.50 16.99
C TYR A 3 21.13 -4.84 16.41
N PRO A 4 20.09 -5.49 16.97
CA PRO A 4 19.56 -6.70 16.38
C PRO A 4 18.98 -6.34 15.00
N ARG A 5 19.52 -6.97 13.95
CA ARG A 5 18.91 -7.00 12.61
C ARG A 5 17.54 -7.68 12.72
N THR A 6 16.55 -6.92 13.15
CA THR A 6 15.15 -7.34 13.19
C THR A 6 14.56 -7.18 11.79
N PRO A 7 13.47 -7.91 11.44
CA PRO A 7 12.74 -7.82 10.16
C PRO A 7 12.18 -6.43 9.78
N ARG A 8 12.61 -5.36 10.46
CA ARG A 8 12.21 -3.95 10.39
C ARG A 8 12.52 -3.23 9.07
N SER A 9 13.15 -3.88 8.10
CA SER A 9 13.44 -3.28 6.77
C SER A 9 12.40 -3.63 5.71
N ARG A 10 11.29 -4.29 6.05
CA ARG A 10 10.25 -4.57 5.08
C ARG A 10 9.30 -3.38 4.99
N ILE A 11 9.48 -2.58 3.94
CA ILE A 11 8.39 -1.76 3.42
C ILE A 11 7.21 -2.73 3.19
N PRO A 12 6.03 -2.50 3.79
CA PRO A 12 4.87 -3.35 3.57
C PRO A 12 4.61 -3.49 2.06
N ALA A 13 4.20 -4.67 1.60
CA ALA A 13 4.00 -4.94 0.17
C ALA A 13 3.08 -3.90 -0.51
N ALA A 14 2.08 -3.39 0.23
CA ALA A 14 1.22 -2.31 -0.22
C ALA A 14 1.97 -0.99 -0.49
N ALA A 15 2.84 -0.57 0.42
CA ALA A 15 3.66 0.63 0.21
C ALA A 15 4.69 0.44 -0.92
N ALA A 16 5.24 -0.77 -1.07
CA ALA A 16 6.15 -1.10 -2.17
C ALA A 16 5.42 -1.04 -3.53
N ALA A 17 4.18 -1.52 -3.61
CA ALA A 17 3.37 -1.44 -4.82
C ALA A 17 3.07 0.01 -5.23
N ILE A 18 2.77 0.88 -4.25
CA ILE A 18 2.56 2.32 -4.50
C ILE A 18 3.83 2.97 -5.04
N ILE A 19 4.99 2.70 -4.42
CA ILE A 19 6.28 3.23 -4.90
C ILE A 19 6.61 2.72 -6.31
N ALA A 20 6.36 1.44 -6.59
CA ALA A 20 6.57 0.86 -7.92
C ALA A 20 5.69 1.52 -8.99
N ALA A 21 4.40 1.73 -8.69
CA ALA A 21 3.48 2.43 -9.60
C ALA A 21 3.97 3.85 -9.90
N VAL A 22 4.43 4.59 -8.87
CA VAL A 22 4.99 5.94 -9.07
C VAL A 22 6.23 5.92 -9.98
N ILE A 23 7.09 4.91 -9.88
CA ILE A 23 8.27 4.75 -10.76
C ILE A 23 7.84 4.45 -12.19
N GLU A 24 6.90 3.53 -12.38
CA GLU A 24 6.36 3.15 -13.69
C GLU A 24 5.68 4.33 -14.40
N ASP A 25 4.93 5.14 -13.65
CA ASP A 25 4.25 6.34 -14.16
C ASP A 25 5.23 7.51 -14.44
N ASN A 26 6.42 7.48 -13.83
CA ASN A 26 7.40 8.57 -13.92
C ASN A 26 8.80 8.07 -14.30
N PRO A 27 8.99 7.45 -15.49
CA PRO A 27 10.23 6.76 -15.85
C PRO A 27 11.45 7.70 -16.00
N ASN A 28 11.21 8.99 -16.23
CA ASN A 28 12.26 10.01 -16.39
C ASN A 28 12.48 10.86 -15.13
N ALA A 29 11.74 10.60 -14.06
CA ALA A 29 11.87 11.37 -12.83
C ALA A 29 13.13 10.98 -12.06
N GLY A 30 13.85 11.97 -11.56
CA GLY A 30 14.95 11.75 -10.62
C GLY A 30 14.44 11.15 -9.31
N ALA A 31 15.34 10.49 -8.57
CA ALA A 31 15.00 9.81 -7.32
C ALA A 31 14.33 10.72 -6.28
N ASP A 32 14.72 12.01 -6.19
CA ASP A 32 14.08 12.98 -5.28
C ASP A 32 12.62 13.23 -5.66
N THR A 33 12.34 13.40 -6.95
CA THR A 33 10.98 13.58 -7.47
C THR A 33 10.13 12.34 -7.22
N VAL A 34 10.66 11.15 -7.51
CA VAL A 34 9.97 9.88 -7.22
C VAL A 34 9.65 9.76 -5.73
N ALA A 35 10.60 10.10 -4.85
CA ALA A 35 10.38 10.04 -3.40
C ALA A 35 9.26 10.99 -2.95
N ARG A 36 9.22 12.23 -3.46
CA ARG A 36 8.15 13.19 -3.14
C ARG A 36 6.80 12.70 -3.63
N LEU A 37 6.72 12.20 -4.86
CA LEU A 37 5.47 11.67 -5.43
C LEU A 37 4.99 10.45 -4.66
N ALA A 38 5.89 9.54 -4.29
CA ALA A 38 5.55 8.38 -3.48
C ALA A 38 5.01 8.78 -2.10
N VAL A 39 5.59 9.78 -1.44
CA VAL A 39 5.06 10.29 -0.16
C VAL A 39 3.66 10.87 -0.32
N LEU A 40 3.39 11.59 -1.41
CA LEU A 40 2.06 12.12 -1.70
C LEU A 40 1.05 11.00 -1.91
N GLU A 41 1.36 10.00 -2.74
CA GLU A 41 0.45 8.89 -3.02
C GLU A 41 0.22 8.00 -1.79
N LEU A 42 1.27 7.72 -1.02
CA LEU A 42 1.13 7.05 0.28
C LEU A 42 0.17 7.83 1.21
N SER A 43 0.29 9.16 1.25
CA SER A 43 -0.59 10.00 2.07
C SER A 43 -2.05 9.95 1.61
N ARG A 44 -2.29 9.87 0.29
CA ARG A 44 -3.64 9.72 -0.29
C ARG A 44 -4.28 8.38 0.06
N GLU A 45 -3.46 7.32 0.12
CA GLU A 45 -3.83 5.98 0.57
C GLU A 45 -3.95 5.88 2.11
N GLY A 46 -3.86 7.00 2.83
CA GLY A 46 -4.03 7.07 4.28
C GLY A 46 -2.80 6.65 5.08
N TRP A 47 -1.65 6.49 4.43
CA TRP A 47 -0.38 6.26 5.11
C TRP A 47 0.16 7.58 5.66
N HIS A 48 0.79 7.54 6.83
CA HIS A 48 1.37 8.71 7.47
C HIS A 48 2.68 8.34 8.16
N TRP A 49 3.59 9.32 8.22
CA TRP A 49 4.88 9.15 8.86
C TRP A 49 4.79 9.47 10.34
N HIS A 50 5.14 8.51 11.19
CA HIS A 50 5.24 8.75 12.63
C HIS A 50 6.64 9.26 12.97
N LEU A 51 6.79 10.59 13.06
CA LEU A 51 8.07 11.29 13.25
C LEU A 51 8.85 10.82 14.48
N GLY A 52 8.17 10.52 15.59
CA GLY A 52 8.83 10.10 16.82
C GLY A 52 9.51 8.73 16.72
N HIS A 53 9.16 7.90 15.74
CA HIS A 53 9.67 6.53 15.60
C HIS A 53 10.28 6.27 14.22
N SER A 54 10.23 7.26 13.31
CA SER A 54 10.68 7.15 11.92
C SER A 54 10.11 5.92 11.22
N VAL A 55 8.80 5.69 11.37
CA VAL A 55 8.08 4.58 10.74
C VAL A 55 6.91 5.09 9.90
N LEU A 56 6.62 4.39 8.82
CA LEU A 56 5.43 4.60 8.01
C LEU A 56 4.27 3.75 8.57
N CYS A 57 3.17 4.40 8.89
CA CYS A 57 1.97 3.78 9.43
C CYS A 57 0.83 3.91 8.41
N ALA A 58 -0.05 2.92 8.34
CA ALA A 58 -1.33 3.03 7.63
C ALA A 58 -2.47 2.93 8.64
N ALA A 59 -3.61 3.56 8.34
CA ALA A 59 -4.84 3.19 9.03
C ALA A 59 -5.11 1.68 8.80
N PRO A 60 -5.57 0.94 9.81
CA PRO A 60 -5.99 -0.43 9.60
C PRO A 60 -7.09 -0.42 8.52
N ARG A 61 -6.85 -1.12 7.41
CA ARG A 61 -7.89 -1.30 6.39
C ARG A 61 -9.08 -1.94 7.11
N PRO A 62 -10.30 -1.38 7.01
CA PRO A 62 -11.46 -2.01 7.61
C PRO A 62 -11.56 -3.41 7.01
N GLU A 63 -11.40 -4.42 7.85
CA GLU A 63 -11.64 -5.80 7.44
C GLU A 63 -13.11 -5.88 7.00
N PRO A 64 -13.42 -6.46 5.84
CA PRO A 64 -14.81 -6.73 5.51
C PRO A 64 -15.39 -7.57 6.65
N PRO A 65 -16.58 -7.23 7.18
CA PRO A 65 -17.19 -8.00 8.25
C PRO A 65 -17.26 -9.47 7.80
N PRO A 66 -16.88 -10.43 8.67
CA PRO A 66 -16.95 -11.85 8.34
C PRO A 66 -18.42 -12.20 8.05
N GLY A 67 -18.78 -12.27 6.78
CA GLY A 67 -20.17 -12.45 6.34
C GLY A 67 -20.54 -11.74 5.03
N CYS A 68 -19.78 -10.73 4.59
CA CYS A 68 -19.99 -10.11 3.27
C CYS A 68 -19.32 -10.93 2.14
N LEU A 69 -19.70 -12.20 2.01
CA LEU A 69 -19.75 -12.84 0.69
C LEU A 69 -20.85 -12.09 -0.07
N ALA A 70 -20.46 -11.01 -0.75
CA ALA A 70 -21.32 -10.35 -1.70
C ALA A 70 -21.81 -11.42 -2.68
N ALA A 71 -23.11 -11.68 -2.62
CA ALA A 71 -23.82 -12.62 -3.46
C ALA A 71 -23.36 -12.44 -4.91
N LEU A 72 -22.61 -13.40 -5.42
CA LEU A 72 -22.52 -13.61 -6.86
C LEU A 72 -23.96 -13.74 -7.34
N PRO A 73 -24.46 -12.92 -8.27
CA PRO A 73 -25.71 -13.26 -8.93
C PRO A 73 -25.46 -14.58 -9.66
N SER A 74 -26.07 -15.66 -9.17
CA SER A 74 -26.18 -16.91 -9.89
C SER A 74 -26.83 -16.59 -11.24
N VAL A 75 -26.00 -16.51 -12.28
CA VAL A 75 -26.44 -16.45 -13.67
C VAL A 75 -27.33 -17.68 -13.92
N PRO A 76 -28.61 -17.54 -14.31
CA PRO A 76 -29.33 -18.68 -14.84
C PRO A 76 -28.71 -19.02 -16.20
N SER A 77 -28.07 -20.18 -16.30
CA SER A 77 -27.71 -20.78 -17.57
C SER A 77 -29.00 -21.12 -18.33
N SER A 78 -29.43 -20.20 -19.18
CA SER A 78 -30.52 -20.38 -20.12
C SER A 78 -29.97 -20.32 -21.53
N THR A 79 -29.76 -21.49 -22.14
CA THR A 79 -29.67 -21.78 -23.59
C THR A 79 -29.27 -23.26 -23.70
N SER A 80 -29.79 -24.12 -24.56
CA SER A 80 -30.96 -24.18 -25.44
C SER A 80 -31.05 -25.64 -25.89
#